data_AF-A0AAU5Q7R2-F1
#
_entry.id   AF-A0AAU5Q7R2-F1
#
_cell.length_a   1.000
_cell.length_b   1.000
_cell.length_c   1.000
_cell.angle_alpha   90.00
_cell.angle_beta   90.00
_cell.angle_gamma   90.00
#
_symmetry.space_group_name_H-M   'P 1'
#
loop_
_entity.id
_entity.type
_entity.pdbx_description
1 polymer ?
#
loop_
_entity_poly.entity_id
_entity_poly.type
_entity_poly.pdbx_seq_one_letter_code
_entity_poly.pdbx_strand_id
1 'polypeptide(L)'
;MGKVFERIENGVTTHVSVKEGLAEVNDAMMGRVSRERSVRRMSSGRTQHHIEYADGRDVRMTLVDAPEPTDTEAPREWRGTHSNFSNLHRFVRVGADPERGDQYRARCNKGIRPAYCTPNDKPNEYRTRGEVLASEHAHLYTFCPRCEAK
;
A
#
# COMPACT_ATOMS: atom_id res chain seq x y z
N MET A 1 -6.35 -18.77 2.79
CA MET A 1 -5.53 -17.80 3.54
C MET A 1 -4.10 -17.92 3.07
N GLY A 2 -3.47 -16.80 2.69
CA GLY A 2 -2.03 -16.79 2.37
C GLY A 2 -1.21 -17.06 3.63
N LYS A 3 0.05 -17.45 3.48
CA LYS A 3 1.02 -17.49 4.57
C LYS A 3 1.99 -16.33 4.38
N VAL A 4 2.45 -15.73 5.49
CA VAL A 4 3.50 -14.70 5.51
C VAL A 4 4.47 -15.01 6.64
N PHE A 5 5.67 -14.43 6.59
CA PHE A 5 6.53 -14.43 7.76
C PHE A 5 6.26 -13.18 8.59
N GLU A 6 5.92 -13.38 9.86
CA GLU A 6 6.09 -12.34 10.88
C GLU A 6 7.59 -12.23 11.16
N ARG A 7 8.18 -11.10 10.78
CA ARG A 7 9.60 -10.76 10.94
C ARG A 7 9.76 -9.74 12.06
N ILE A 8 10.37 -10.16 13.16
CA ILE A 8 10.71 -9.32 14.30
C ILE A 8 12.19 -8.98 14.20
N GLU A 9 12.52 -7.71 13.99
CA GLU A 9 13.89 -7.21 14.00
C GLU A 9 14.08 -6.23 15.16
N ASN A 10 14.96 -6.55 16.12
CA ASN A 10 15.23 -5.70 17.30
C ASN A 10 13.96 -5.25 18.06
N GLY A 11 12.94 -6.11 18.10
CA GLY A 11 11.65 -5.82 18.74
C GLY A 11 10.61 -5.13 17.86
N VAL A 12 10.93 -4.80 16.61
CA VAL A 12 9.98 -4.25 15.63
C VAL A 12 9.39 -5.39 14.79
N THR A 13 8.07 -5.58 14.88
CA THR A 13 7.34 -6.59 14.12
C THR A 13 6.91 -6.05 12.76
N THR A 14 7.21 -6.80 11.70
CA THR A 14 6.82 -6.53 10.32
C THR A 14 6.32 -7.81 9.66
N HIS A 15 5.53 -7.70 8.59
CA HIS A 15 5.15 -8.84 7.77
C HIS A 15 5.92 -8.80 6.46
N VAL A 16 6.53 -9.93 6.10
CA VAL A 16 7.22 -10.09 4.82
C VAL A 16 6.65 -11.27 4.05
N SER A 17 6.74 -11.22 2.73
CA SER A 17 6.30 -12.34 1.91
C SER A 17 7.13 -13.59 2.22
N VAL A 18 6.54 -14.78 2.00
CA VAL A 18 7.27 -16.05 2.14
C VAL A 18 8.54 -16.06 1.27
N LYS A 19 8.46 -15.48 0.07
CA LYS A 19 9.59 -15.36 -0.86
C LYS A 19 10.72 -14.52 -0.26
N GLU A 20 10.41 -13.34 0.27
CA GLU A 20 11.41 -12.45 0.89
C GLU A 20 12.01 -13.07 2.14
N GLY A 21 11.18 -13.68 2.99
CA GLY A 21 11.67 -14.31 4.21
C GLY A 21 12.59 -15.49 3.94
N LEU A 22 12.25 -16.35 2.96
CA LEU A 22 13.14 -17.44 2.55
C LEU A 22 14.41 -16.94 1.88
N ALA A 23 14.36 -15.81 1.15
CA ALA A 23 15.56 -15.21 0.58
C ALA A 23 16.53 -14.76 1.68
N GLU A 24 16.05 -14.06 2.71
CA GLU A 24 16.87 -13.62 3.84
C GLU A 24 17.45 -14.82 4.61
N VAL A 25 16.64 -15.85 4.87
CA VAL A 25 17.08 -17.10 5.52
C VAL A 25 18.13 -17.82 4.67
N ASN A 26 17.95 -17.90 3.35
CA ASN A 26 18.92 -18.51 2.45
C ASN A 26 20.23 -17.71 2.37
N ASP A 27 20.17 -16.39 2.32
CA ASP A 27 21.35 -15.53 2.31
C ASP A 27 22.16 -15.68 3.61
N ALA A 28 21.47 -15.76 4.75
CA ALA A 28 22.05 -16.03 6.06
C ALA A 28 22.71 -17.41 6.12
N MET A 29 22.04 -18.46 5.63
CA MET A 29 22.60 -19.82 5.60
C MET A 29 23.82 -19.95 4.68
N MET A 30 23.78 -19.28 3.52
CA MET A 30 24.84 -19.38 2.51
C MET A 30 26.03 -18.46 2.79
N GLY A 31 25.99 -17.66 3.86
CA GLY A 31 27.03 -16.70 4.20
C GLY A 31 27.24 -15.63 3.11
N ARG A 32 26.23 -15.38 2.27
CA ARG A 32 26.28 -14.41 1.16
C ARG A 32 26.02 -12.99 1.60
N VAL A 33 25.64 -12.81 2.85
CA VAL A 33 25.51 -11.50 3.48
C VAL A 33 26.88 -10.83 3.52
N SER A 34 26.92 -9.52 3.24
CA SER A 34 28.15 -8.72 3.27
C SER A 34 28.92 -8.93 4.58
N ARG A 35 30.23 -8.69 4.61
CA ARG A 35 31.07 -8.87 5.81
C ARG A 35 30.47 -8.17 7.05
N GLU A 36 29.80 -7.05 6.84
CA GLU A 36 29.08 -6.25 7.84
C GLU A 36 27.81 -6.92 8.36
N ARG A 37 27.12 -7.70 7.53
CA ARG A 37 25.92 -8.48 7.88
C ARG A 37 26.23 -9.97 8.08
N SER A 38 27.48 -10.31 8.40
CA SER A 38 27.86 -11.70 8.64
C SER A 38 27.00 -12.30 9.76
N VAL A 39 26.60 -13.55 9.60
CA VAL A 39 25.78 -14.24 10.60
C VAL A 39 26.66 -14.66 11.77
N ARG A 40 26.29 -14.27 12.99
CA ARG A 40 26.95 -14.69 14.22
C ARG A 40 26.39 -16.02 14.70
N ARG A 41 25.06 -16.16 14.69
CA ARG A 41 24.34 -17.38 15.08
C ARG A 41 23.07 -17.51 14.25
N MET A 42 22.71 -18.74 13.92
CA MET A 42 21.43 -19.03 13.27
C MET A 42 20.82 -20.29 13.85
N SER A 43 19.50 -20.27 13.99
CA SER A 43 18.65 -21.43 14.28
C SER A 43 17.53 -21.46 13.24
N SER A 44 17.30 -22.61 12.62
CA SER A 44 16.33 -22.75 11.53
C SER A 44 15.47 -24.00 11.75
N GLY A 45 14.16 -23.80 11.75
CA GLY A 45 13.14 -24.84 11.78
C GLY A 45 12.22 -24.74 10.57
N ARG A 46 11.19 -25.59 10.50
CA ARG A 46 10.27 -25.64 9.35
C ARG A 46 9.42 -24.38 9.18
N THR A 47 9.09 -23.71 10.29
CA THR A 47 8.17 -22.56 10.35
C THR A 47 8.72 -21.41 11.16
N GLN A 48 9.93 -21.55 11.71
CA GLN A 48 10.55 -20.54 12.56
C GLN A 48 12.03 -20.46 12.25
N HIS A 49 12.52 -19.24 12.09
CA HIS A 49 13.93 -18.95 11.88
C HIS A 49 14.38 -17.86 12.84
N HIS A 50 15.60 -17.98 13.34
CA HIS A 50 16.21 -17.00 14.22
C HIS A 50 17.64 -16.77 13.74
N ILE A 51 17.96 -15.53 13.42
CA ILE A 51 19.25 -15.11 12.87
C ILE A 51 19.77 -13.98 13.75
N GLU A 52 20.93 -14.20 14.36
CA GLU A 52 21.71 -13.18 15.05
C GLU A 52 22.83 -12.75 14.10
N TYR A 53 22.80 -11.50 13.67
CA TYR A 53 23.85 -10.91 12.83
C TYR A 53 24.99 -10.36 13.69
N ALA A 54 26.20 -10.29 13.12
CA ALA A 54 27.40 -9.79 13.79
C ALA A 54 27.34 -8.29 14.11
N ASP A 55 26.53 -7.54 13.35
CA ASP A 55 26.22 -6.12 13.59
C ASP A 55 25.27 -5.89 14.79
N GLY A 56 24.82 -6.96 15.45
CA GLY A 56 23.93 -6.92 16.61
C GLY A 56 22.44 -6.95 16.27
N ARG A 57 22.06 -7.07 14.99
CA ARG A 57 20.66 -7.24 14.60
C ARG A 57 20.17 -8.64 14.94
N ASP A 58 19.06 -8.73 15.68
CA ASP A 58 18.34 -9.98 16.00
C ASP A 58 17.10 -10.07 15.12
N VAL A 59 17.04 -11.07 14.23
CA VAL A 59 15.90 -11.29 13.34
C VAL A 59 15.25 -12.62 13.68
N ARG A 60 13.97 -12.56 14.06
CA ARG A 60 13.11 -13.74 14.25
C ARG A 60 12.03 -13.75 13.20
N MET A 61 11.84 -14.89 12.56
CA MET A 61 10.86 -15.07 11.51
C MET A 61 9.96 -16.24 11.88
N THR A 62 8.65 -16.02 11.91
CA THR A 62 7.66 -17.06 12.19
C THR A 62 6.66 -17.11 11.05
N LEU A 63 6.44 -18.28 10.48
CA LEU A 63 5.42 -18.48 9.45
C LEU A 63 4.05 -18.44 10.11
N VAL A 64 3.30 -17.37 9.85
CA VAL A 64 1.95 -17.14 10.36
C VAL A 64 0.94 -17.15 9.23
N ASP A 65 -0.33 -17.31 9.56
CA ASP A 65 -1.40 -17.00 8.62
C ASP A 65 -1.31 -15.51 8.27
N ALA A 66 -1.36 -15.22 6.97
CA ALA A 66 -1.46 -13.84 6.51
C ALA A 66 -2.64 -13.20 7.24
N PRO A 67 -2.49 -11.98 7.79
CA PRO A 67 -3.67 -11.24 8.22
C PRO A 67 -4.63 -11.26 7.04
N GLU A 68 -5.91 -11.54 7.31
CA GLU A 68 -6.93 -11.39 6.28
C GLU A 68 -6.71 -10.01 5.66
N PRO A 69 -6.70 -9.89 4.32
CA PRO A 69 -6.62 -8.60 3.69
C PRO A 69 -7.75 -7.79 4.30
N THR A 70 -7.41 -6.87 5.19
CA THR A 70 -8.33 -5.85 5.58
C THR A 70 -8.47 -5.05 4.31
N ASP A 71 -9.52 -5.37 3.53
CA ASP A 71 -10.15 -4.48 2.56
C ASP A 71 -10.71 -3.25 3.30
N THR A 72 -9.90 -2.64 4.17
CA THR A 72 -9.89 -1.20 4.31
C THR A 72 -9.13 -0.70 3.09
N GLU A 73 -9.65 -0.95 1.88
CA GLU A 73 -9.35 -0.12 0.74
C GLU A 73 -9.55 1.31 1.25
N ALA A 74 -8.46 2.06 1.38
CA ALA A 74 -8.57 3.48 1.70
C ALA A 74 -9.63 4.05 0.75
N PRO A 75 -10.60 4.84 1.24
CA PRO A 75 -11.76 5.16 0.44
C PRO A 75 -11.30 5.82 -0.87
N ARG A 76 -11.76 5.26 -1.99
CA ARG A 76 -11.48 5.78 -3.33
C ARG A 76 -12.18 7.12 -3.47
N GLU A 77 -11.48 8.18 -3.07
CA GLU A 77 -12.05 9.52 -2.96
C GLU A 77 -11.40 10.50 -3.95
N TRP A 78 -10.29 10.16 -4.58
CA TRP A 78 -9.55 11.08 -5.46
C TRP A 78 -9.95 10.92 -6.91
N ARG A 79 -10.32 12.03 -7.56
CA ARG A 79 -10.74 12.08 -8.97
C ARG A 79 -10.37 13.40 -9.64
N GLY A 80 -10.03 13.36 -10.93
CA GLY A 80 -9.80 14.54 -11.76
C GLY A 80 -11.08 15.31 -12.10
N THR A 81 -10.92 16.56 -12.56
CA THR A 81 -12.04 17.41 -13.02
C THR A 81 -12.10 17.49 -14.54
N HIS A 82 -13.30 17.79 -15.07
CA HIS A 82 -13.58 17.87 -16.51
C HIS A 82 -12.64 18.77 -17.32
N SER A 83 -12.16 19.87 -16.74
CA SER A 83 -11.27 20.82 -17.43
C SER A 83 -9.80 20.62 -17.12
N ASN A 84 -9.46 19.79 -16.12
CA ASN A 84 -8.08 19.55 -15.71
C ASN A 84 -8.00 18.21 -14.96
N PHE A 85 -7.71 17.14 -15.71
CA PHE A 85 -7.59 15.78 -15.19
C PHE A 85 -6.36 15.56 -14.31
N SER A 86 -5.36 16.45 -14.44
CA SER A 86 -4.14 16.46 -13.61
C SER A 86 -4.40 17.00 -12.20
N ASN A 87 -5.43 17.84 -12.00
CA ASN A 87 -5.77 18.35 -10.66
C ASN A 87 -6.81 17.44 -9.99
N LEU A 88 -6.36 16.65 -9.02
CA LEU A 88 -7.19 15.67 -8.32
C LEU A 88 -7.86 16.29 -7.11
N HIS A 89 -9.17 16.13 -7.04
CA HIS A 89 -9.97 16.55 -5.90
C HIS A 89 -10.43 15.33 -5.11
N ARG A 90 -10.52 15.50 -3.78
CA ARG A 90 -11.12 14.54 -2.87
C ARG A 90 -12.62 14.74 -2.84
N PHE A 91 -13.39 13.70 -3.13
CA PHE A 91 -14.85 13.70 -3.13
C PHE A 91 -15.41 12.93 -1.94
N VAL A 92 -16.59 13.33 -1.50
CA VAL A 92 -17.40 12.63 -0.51
C VAL A 92 -18.78 12.39 -1.10
N ARG A 93 -19.37 11.24 -0.77
CA ARG A 93 -20.76 10.94 -1.11
C ARG A 93 -21.67 11.86 -0.29
N VAL A 94 -22.57 12.56 -0.97
CA VAL A 94 -23.51 13.51 -0.35
C VAL A 94 -24.96 13.07 -0.43
N GLY A 95 -25.24 12.01 -1.18
CA GLY A 95 -26.57 11.43 -1.30
C GLY A 95 -26.62 10.33 -2.34
N ALA A 96 -27.79 9.72 -2.47
CA ALA A 96 -28.12 8.78 -3.53
C ALA A 96 -29.39 9.28 -4.23
N ASP A 97 -29.38 9.28 -5.54
CA ASP A 97 -30.52 9.63 -6.37
C ASP A 97 -30.99 8.38 -7.12
N PRO A 98 -32.27 7.99 -7.04
CA PRO A 98 -32.78 6.78 -7.68
C PRO A 98 -32.62 6.77 -9.21
N GLU A 99 -32.59 7.94 -9.86
CA GLU A 99 -32.48 8.07 -11.31
C GLU A 99 -31.04 8.36 -11.77
N ARG A 100 -30.24 9.03 -10.94
CA ARG A 100 -28.90 9.54 -11.30
C ARG A 100 -27.75 8.82 -10.60
N GLY A 101 -28.04 7.94 -9.66
CA GLY A 101 -27.06 7.21 -8.85
C GLY A 101 -26.48 8.05 -7.71
N ASP A 102 -25.34 7.61 -7.20
CA ASP A 102 -24.67 8.27 -6.08
C ASP A 102 -24.17 9.66 -6.44
N GLN A 103 -24.51 10.63 -5.60
CA GLN A 103 -24.07 12.00 -5.73
C GLN A 103 -22.81 12.24 -4.92
N TYR A 104 -21.83 12.86 -5.54
CA TYR A 104 -20.54 13.17 -4.93
C TYR A 104 -20.26 14.67 -5.00
N ARG A 105 -19.59 15.18 -3.98
CA ARG A 105 -19.12 16.57 -3.91
C ARG A 105 -17.66 16.60 -3.52
N ALA A 106 -16.87 17.45 -4.16
CA ALA A 106 -15.50 17.68 -3.71
C ALA A 106 -15.48 18.35 -2.33
N ARG A 107 -14.60 17.90 -1.43
CA ARG A 107 -14.42 18.47 -0.08
C ARG A 107 -14.09 19.96 -0.09
N CYS A 108 -13.40 20.43 -1.13
CA CYS A 108 -13.09 21.84 -1.33
C CYS A 108 -14.33 22.70 -1.69
N ASN A 109 -15.53 22.12 -1.73
CA ASN A 109 -16.80 22.79 -2.05
C ASN A 109 -16.93 23.27 -3.50
N LYS A 110 -15.95 22.96 -4.36
CA LYS A 110 -15.98 23.33 -5.78
C LYS A 110 -17.11 22.57 -6.46
N GLY A 111 -17.99 23.30 -7.14
CA GLY A 111 -19.10 22.74 -7.93
C GLY A 111 -18.58 22.00 -9.16
N ILE A 112 -18.02 20.82 -8.95
CA ILE A 112 -17.55 19.94 -10.02
C ILE A 112 -18.74 19.09 -10.43
N ARG A 113 -19.26 19.28 -11.64
CA ARG A 113 -20.25 18.37 -12.22
C ARG A 113 -19.54 17.03 -12.45
N PRO A 114 -19.95 15.92 -11.82
CA PRO A 114 -19.46 14.61 -12.22
C PRO A 114 -19.94 14.38 -13.65
N ALA A 115 -19.02 14.48 -14.62
CA ALA A 115 -19.33 14.16 -16.00
C ALA A 115 -19.60 12.65 -16.10
N TYR A 116 -20.75 12.31 -16.66
CA TYR A 116 -21.01 11.01 -17.26
C TYR A 116 -19.93 10.80 -18.33
N CYS A 117 -18.93 9.97 -18.04
CA CYS A 117 -17.92 9.58 -19.00
C CYS A 117 -18.13 8.12 -19.36
N THR A 118 -18.22 7.88 -20.66
CA THR A 118 -18.46 6.60 -21.29
C THR A 118 -17.34 5.59 -21.02
N PRO A 119 -17.60 4.28 -21.20
CA PRO A 119 -16.81 3.18 -20.61
C PRO A 119 -15.34 3.06 -21.02
N ASN A 120 -14.86 3.85 -22.00
CA ASN A 120 -13.52 3.71 -22.55
C ASN A 120 -12.49 4.71 -22.00
N ASP A 121 -12.88 5.59 -21.07
CA ASP A 121 -11.97 6.55 -20.45
C ASP A 121 -11.82 6.31 -18.94
N LYS A 122 -10.79 5.54 -18.58
CA LYS A 122 -10.26 5.35 -17.21
C LYS A 122 -9.76 6.61 -16.45
N PRO A 123 -9.58 7.85 -17.00
CA PRO A 123 -9.18 9.02 -16.21
C PRO A 123 -10.21 9.45 -15.14
N ASN A 124 -11.42 8.89 -15.18
CA ASN A 124 -12.58 9.33 -14.42
C ASN A 124 -12.97 8.40 -13.26
N GLU A 125 -12.19 7.34 -13.01
CA GLU A 125 -12.41 6.45 -11.88
C GLU A 125 -11.95 7.10 -10.57
N TYR A 126 -12.71 6.88 -9.50
CA TYR A 126 -12.26 7.20 -8.16
C TYR A 126 -11.09 6.30 -7.80
N ARG A 127 -10.00 6.92 -7.35
CA ARG A 127 -8.78 6.23 -6.96
C ARG A 127 -8.45 6.53 -5.50
N THR A 128 -7.79 5.60 -4.85
CA THR A 128 -7.12 5.86 -3.58
C THR A 128 -5.91 6.77 -3.85
N ARG A 129 -5.45 7.48 -2.82
CA ARG A 129 -4.21 8.28 -2.93
C ARG A 129 -3.02 7.38 -3.28
N GLY A 130 -2.98 6.18 -2.70
CA GLY A 130 -1.95 5.19 -2.95
C GLY A 130 -1.92 4.75 -4.42
N GLU A 131 -3.08 4.48 -5.02
CA GLU A 131 -3.20 4.12 -6.44
C GLU A 131 -2.69 5.23 -7.37
N VAL A 132 -2.99 6.50 -7.05
CA VAL A 132 -2.49 7.64 -7.82
C VAL A 132 -0.98 7.76 -7.73
N LEU A 133 -0.41 7.64 -6.52
CA LEU A 133 1.02 7.77 -6.28
C LEU A 133 1.82 6.58 -6.81
N ALA A 134 1.23 5.39 -6.84
CA ALA A 134 1.84 4.17 -7.39
C ALA A 134 1.73 4.09 -8.93
N SER A 135 0.95 4.98 -9.57
CA SER A 135 0.84 5.02 -11.02
C SER A 135 2.14 5.51 -11.66
N GLU A 136 2.50 4.94 -12.81
CA GLU A 136 3.58 5.44 -13.68
C GLU A 136 3.41 6.94 -14.03
N HIS A 137 2.18 7.45 -13.98
CA HIS A 137 1.81 8.82 -14.29
C HIS A 137 1.64 9.70 -13.03
N ALA A 138 2.08 9.26 -11.85
CA ALA A 138 1.94 10.03 -10.60
C ALA A 138 2.44 11.48 -10.74
N HIS A 139 3.53 11.68 -11.47
CA HIS A 139 4.15 12.98 -11.75
C HIS A 139 3.26 13.96 -12.55
N LEU A 140 2.24 13.45 -13.25
CA LEU A 140 1.27 14.26 -14.00
C LEU A 140 0.10 14.73 -13.13
N TYR A 141 -0.02 14.21 -11.91
CA TYR A 141 -1.11 14.53 -11.01
C TYR A 141 -0.66 15.48 -9.89
N THR A 142 -1.53 16.43 -9.56
CA THR A 142 -1.39 17.32 -8.42
C THR A 142 -2.65 17.23 -7.58
N PHE A 143 -2.50 16.94 -6.29
CA PHE A 143 -3.62 16.91 -5.36
C PHE A 143 -4.06 18.34 -5.03
N CYS A 144 -5.38 18.56 -4.98
CA CYS A 144 -5.92 19.86 -4.63
C CYS A 144 -5.60 20.18 -3.16
N PRO A 145 -4.84 21.25 -2.85
CA PRO A 145 -4.41 21.54 -1.47
C PRO A 145 -5.58 21.78 -0.51
N ARG A 146 -6.70 22.34 -1.02
CA ARG A 146 -7.92 22.56 -0.23
C ARG A 146 -8.67 21.27 0.12
N CYS A 147 -8.52 20.24 -0.70
CA CYS A 147 -9.05 18.91 -0.41
C CYS A 147 -8.13 18.12 0.52
N GLU A 148 -6.83 18.40 0.51
CA GLU A 148 -5.86 17.81 1.43
C GLU A 148 -5.97 18.37 2.85
N ALA A 149 -6.27 19.67 2.97
CA ALA A 149 -6.42 20.34 4.26
C ALA A 149 -7.76 20.03 4.99
N LYS A 150 -8.63 19.20 4.42
CA LYS A 150 -9.99 18.91 4.93
C LYS A 150 -10.27 17.43 5.06
#